data_AF-A0A2L0N5C3-F1
#
_entry.id   AF-A0A2L0N5C3-F1
#
_cell.length_a   1.000
_cell.length_b   1.000
_cell.length_c   1.000
_cell.angle_alpha   90.00
_cell.angle_beta   90.00
_cell.angle_gamma   90.00
#
_symmetry.space_group_name_H-M   'P 1'
#
loop_
_entity.id
_entity.type
_entity.pdbx_description
1 polymer ?
#
loop_
_entity_poly.entity_id
_entity_poly.type
_entity_poly.pdbx_seq_one_letter_code
_entity_poly.pdbx_strand_id
1 'polypeptide(L)'
;MSHTPTTPGAAGPSWPPGRRGSRGPTRGPARPTAAPEDRLIARFRALPAGSDDKVRIVAALAEAVTATPAVAAFLASVLADPAEDGPARVECATALRRHSPGGPAARRAVAAALLAALADPDGDLLRRHAAAALGPYADDPAVERALIAAVTCDDDPLVRGNALAALQDAGPSPERIDVLTALTQDATLGGEAARILGKWGTC
;
A
#
# COMPACT_ATOMS: atom_id res chain seq x y z
N MET A 1 89.43 -29.99 11.81
CA MET A 1 89.51 -30.43 10.40
C MET A 1 88.69 -31.70 10.27
N SER A 2 87.72 -31.66 9.35
CA SER A 2 87.17 -32.81 8.59
C SER A 2 86.55 -34.00 9.35
N HIS A 3 85.22 -34.08 9.32
CA HIS A 3 84.49 -35.35 9.28
C HIS A 3 83.35 -35.25 8.25
N THR A 4 83.44 -36.05 7.19
CA THR A 4 82.30 -36.62 6.42
C THR A 4 82.02 -38.03 6.98
N PRO A 5 80.94 -38.77 6.64
CA PRO A 5 79.93 -38.59 5.58
C PRO A 5 78.47 -38.96 6.00
N THR A 6 77.52 -38.98 5.05
CA THR A 6 76.49 -40.03 4.81
C THR A 6 75.14 -39.42 4.40
N THR A 7 74.70 -39.74 3.18
CA THR A 7 73.29 -39.70 2.74
C THR A 7 72.74 -41.13 2.81
N PRO A 8 71.45 -41.36 3.15
CA PRO A 8 70.49 -41.58 2.06
C PRO A 8 69.02 -41.20 2.38
N GLY A 9 68.18 -41.14 1.33
CA GLY A 9 66.76 -41.49 1.43
C GLY A 9 65.75 -40.38 1.14
N ALA A 10 65.51 -40.10 -0.14
CA ALA A 10 64.32 -39.38 -0.58
C ALA A 10 63.13 -40.35 -0.66
N ALA A 11 62.13 -40.17 0.20
CA ALA A 11 60.80 -40.79 0.06
C ALA A 11 59.81 -39.68 -0.33
N GLY A 12 59.47 -39.62 -1.61
CA GLY A 12 58.37 -38.78 -2.10
C GLY A 12 57.02 -39.40 -1.73
N PRO A 13 55.98 -38.61 -1.42
CA PRO A 13 54.66 -39.15 -1.14
C PRO A 13 54.04 -39.72 -2.42
N SER A 14 53.70 -41.01 -2.37
CA SER A 14 52.90 -41.71 -3.37
C SER A 14 51.46 -41.17 -3.34
N TRP A 15 51.08 -40.44 -4.37
CA TRP A 15 49.68 -40.07 -4.62
C TRP A 15 48.97 -41.23 -5.34
N PRO A 16 47.75 -41.63 -4.92
CA PRO A 16 46.97 -42.61 -5.63
C PRO A 16 46.39 -42.02 -6.94
N PRO A 17 46.13 -42.84 -7.97
CA PRO A 17 45.61 -42.36 -9.24
C PRO A 17 44.16 -41.88 -9.10
N GLY A 18 43.87 -40.78 -9.79
CA GLY A 18 42.68 -39.97 -9.60
C GLY A 18 41.37 -40.70 -9.89
N ARG A 19 40.41 -40.55 -8.99
CA ARG A 19 38.99 -40.62 -9.35
C ARG A 19 38.67 -39.40 -10.21
N ARG A 20 38.33 -39.61 -11.48
CA ARG A 20 37.56 -38.64 -12.27
C ARG A 20 36.21 -38.46 -11.57
N GLY A 21 36.13 -37.51 -10.66
CA GLY A 21 34.86 -36.92 -10.26
C GLY A 21 34.32 -36.18 -11.46
N SER A 22 33.23 -36.68 -12.04
CA SER A 22 32.37 -35.93 -12.93
C SER A 22 31.96 -34.64 -12.20
N ARG A 23 32.61 -33.53 -12.55
CA ARG A 23 32.09 -32.20 -12.21
C ARG A 23 30.80 -32.04 -13.00
N GLY A 24 29.68 -32.45 -12.39
CA GLY A 24 28.36 -31.95 -12.78
C GLY A 24 28.37 -30.43 -12.76
N PRO A 25 27.52 -29.77 -13.55
CA PRO A 25 27.51 -28.32 -13.65
C PRO A 25 27.34 -27.76 -12.23
N THR A 26 28.34 -27.03 -11.75
CA THR A 26 28.24 -26.26 -10.51
C THR A 26 27.13 -25.25 -10.75
N ARG A 27 25.92 -25.60 -10.30
CA ARG A 27 24.77 -24.72 -10.26
C ARG A 27 25.22 -23.54 -9.39
N GLY A 28 25.57 -22.42 -10.03
CA GLY A 28 25.85 -21.17 -9.32
C GLY A 28 24.68 -20.88 -8.36
N PRO A 29 24.91 -20.12 -7.28
CA PRO A 29 23.85 -19.84 -6.30
C PRO A 29 22.61 -19.40 -7.07
N ALA A 30 21.51 -20.13 -6.90
CA ALA A 30 20.26 -19.83 -7.56
C ALA A 30 19.95 -18.36 -7.27
N ARG A 31 19.97 -17.53 -8.33
CA ARG A 31 19.67 -16.10 -8.22
C ARG A 31 18.37 -15.99 -7.42
N PRO A 32 18.33 -15.28 -6.28
CA PRO A 32 17.13 -15.23 -5.45
C PRO A 32 15.98 -14.82 -6.36
N THR A 33 15.01 -15.73 -6.51
CA THR A 33 13.84 -15.46 -7.32
C THR A 33 13.11 -14.33 -6.62
N ALA A 34 13.13 -13.13 -7.21
CA ALA A 34 12.42 -11.97 -6.69
C ALA A 34 10.98 -12.37 -6.33
N ALA A 35 10.49 -11.83 -5.21
CA ALA A 35 9.19 -12.18 -4.67
C ALA A 35 8.10 -11.96 -5.75
N PRO A 36 7.00 -12.73 -5.74
CA PRO A 36 5.93 -12.55 -6.73
C PRO A 36 5.48 -11.10 -6.88
N GLU A 37 5.41 -10.37 -5.77
CA GLU A 37 5.03 -8.95 -5.71
C GLU A 37 6.05 -8.06 -6.42
N ASP A 38 7.36 -8.30 -6.22
CA ASP A 38 8.43 -7.54 -6.88
C ASP A 38 8.34 -7.65 -8.40
N ARG A 39 7.98 -8.83 -8.91
CA ARG A 39 7.81 -9.07 -10.36
C ARG A 39 6.59 -8.33 -10.91
N LEU A 40 5.49 -8.32 -10.15
CA LEU A 40 4.28 -7.60 -10.51
C LEU A 40 4.53 -6.09 -10.52
N ILE A 41 5.20 -5.55 -9.51
CA ILE A 41 5.61 -4.13 -9.44
C ILE A 41 6.53 -3.78 -10.61
N ALA A 42 7.52 -4.64 -10.92
CA ALA A 42 8.41 -4.43 -12.06
C ALA A 42 7.65 -4.44 -13.39
N ARG A 43 6.69 -5.36 -13.56
CA ARG A 43 5.83 -5.41 -14.74
C ARG A 43 4.98 -4.14 -14.85
N PHE A 44 4.36 -3.68 -13.77
CA PHE A 44 3.56 -2.45 -13.76
C PHE A 44 4.39 -1.27 -14.29
N ARG A 45 5.60 -1.09 -13.76
CA ARG A 45 6.50 0.02 -14.14
C ARG A 45 6.98 -0.05 -15.59
N ALA A 46 7.00 -1.24 -16.19
CA ALA A 46 7.38 -1.41 -17.59
C ALA A 46 6.22 -1.11 -18.57
N LEU A 47 4.99 -0.98 -18.08
CA LEU A 47 3.82 -0.70 -18.90
C LEU A 47 3.59 0.82 -19.04
N PRO A 48 3.06 1.28 -20.18
CA PRO A 48 2.62 2.66 -20.33
C PRO A 48 1.46 2.99 -19.37
N ALA A 49 1.27 4.28 -19.05
CA ALA A 49 0.27 4.75 -18.08
C ALA A 49 -1.16 4.25 -18.36
N GLY A 50 -1.65 4.37 -19.60
CA GLY A 50 -2.99 3.93 -19.99
C GLY A 50 -3.13 2.44 -20.28
N SER A 51 -2.27 1.57 -19.71
CA SER A 51 -2.38 0.13 -19.93
C SER A 51 -3.42 -0.49 -18.99
N ASP A 52 -4.46 -1.11 -19.54
CA ASP A 52 -5.46 -1.88 -18.77
C ASP A 52 -4.85 -2.96 -17.87
N ASP A 53 -3.67 -3.49 -18.24
CA ASP A 53 -2.94 -4.46 -17.44
C ASP A 53 -2.49 -3.91 -16.09
N LYS A 54 -2.31 -2.59 -15.96
CA LYS A 54 -1.97 -1.95 -14.68
C LYS A 54 -3.04 -2.17 -13.63
N VAL A 55 -4.32 -2.06 -14.00
CA VAL A 55 -5.46 -2.33 -13.10
C VAL A 55 -5.42 -3.78 -12.61
N ARG A 56 -5.19 -4.75 -13.51
CA ARG A 56 -5.09 -6.18 -13.15
C ARG A 56 -3.92 -6.45 -12.20
N ILE A 57 -2.79 -5.76 -12.41
CA ILE A 57 -1.62 -5.89 -11.54
C ILE A 57 -1.91 -5.32 -10.14
N VAL A 58 -2.55 -4.16 -10.05
CA VAL A 58 -2.94 -3.57 -8.75
C VAL A 58 -3.89 -4.53 -8.01
N ALA A 59 -4.90 -5.07 -8.70
CA ALA A 59 -5.82 -6.05 -8.11
C ALA A 59 -5.08 -7.31 -7.61
N ALA A 60 -4.10 -7.81 -8.35
CA ALA A 60 -3.28 -8.96 -7.94
C ALA A 60 -2.36 -8.65 -6.73
N LEU A 61 -2.00 -7.39 -6.51
CA LEU A 61 -1.19 -6.94 -5.39
C LEU A 61 -2.02 -6.65 -4.12
N ALA A 62 -3.35 -6.51 -4.24
CA ALA A 62 -4.21 -6.01 -3.15
C ALA A 62 -4.09 -6.82 -1.86
N GLU A 63 -4.12 -8.16 -1.95
CA GLU A 63 -4.03 -9.06 -0.79
C GLU A 63 -2.68 -8.94 -0.04
N ALA A 64 -1.61 -8.53 -0.75
CA ALA A 64 -0.29 -8.38 -0.15
C ALA A 64 -0.11 -7.06 0.62
N VAL A 65 -1.06 -6.10 0.51
CA VAL A 65 -0.95 -4.78 1.14
C VAL A 65 -0.75 -4.87 2.65
N THR A 66 -1.49 -5.74 3.33
CA THR A 66 -1.43 -5.89 4.80
C THR A 66 -0.08 -6.47 5.24
N ALA A 67 0.43 -7.47 4.53
CA ALA A 67 1.62 -8.23 4.91
C ALA A 67 2.93 -7.63 4.38
N THR A 68 2.88 -6.83 3.32
CA THR A 68 4.05 -6.35 2.60
C THR A 68 4.04 -4.82 2.52
N PRO A 69 4.75 -4.12 3.43
CA PRO A 69 4.80 -2.65 3.44
C PRO A 69 5.28 -2.04 2.11
N ALA A 70 6.14 -2.74 1.36
CA ALA A 70 6.59 -2.31 0.05
C ALA A 70 5.46 -2.26 -0.99
N VAL A 71 4.48 -3.18 -0.92
CA VAL A 71 3.30 -3.17 -1.79
C VAL A 71 2.40 -1.98 -1.43
N ALA A 72 2.15 -1.75 -0.14
CA ALA A 72 1.39 -0.59 0.30
C ALA A 72 2.02 0.74 -0.15
N ALA A 73 3.34 0.87 0.02
CA ALA A 73 4.08 2.05 -0.43
C ALA A 73 4.03 2.22 -1.95
N PHE A 74 4.09 1.12 -2.70
CA PHE A 74 3.95 1.15 -4.15
C PHE A 74 2.55 1.61 -4.58
N LEU A 75 1.47 1.04 -4.03
CA LEU A 75 0.11 1.45 -4.37
C LEU A 75 -0.17 2.91 -3.98
N ALA A 76 0.36 3.36 -2.83
CA ALA A 76 0.30 4.77 -2.44
C ALA A 76 1.01 5.68 -3.45
N SER A 77 2.16 5.25 -3.98
CA SER A 77 2.89 6.03 -5.00
C SER A 77 2.12 6.14 -6.32
N VAL A 78 1.48 5.06 -6.77
CA VAL A 78 0.64 5.06 -7.98
C VAL A 78 -0.59 5.95 -7.78
N LEU A 79 -1.26 5.84 -6.63
CA LEU A 79 -2.42 6.65 -6.29
C LEU A 79 -2.13 8.16 -6.35
N ALA A 80 -0.96 8.57 -5.84
CA ALA A 80 -0.54 9.96 -5.77
C ALA A 80 0.07 10.51 -7.07
N ASP A 81 0.29 9.67 -8.09
CA ASP A 81 0.92 10.09 -9.35
C ASP A 81 -0.14 10.56 -10.36
N PRO A 82 -0.23 11.87 -10.67
CA PRO A 82 -1.18 12.37 -11.67
C PRO A 82 -0.84 11.95 -13.11
N ALA A 83 0.37 11.43 -13.36
CA ALA A 83 0.75 10.88 -14.67
C ALA A 83 0.23 9.45 -14.88
N GLU A 84 -0.22 8.77 -13.82
CA GLU A 84 -0.86 7.46 -13.92
C GLU A 84 -2.34 7.59 -14.29
N ASP A 85 -2.83 6.60 -15.03
CA ASP A 85 -4.20 6.64 -15.55
C ASP A 85 -5.24 6.48 -14.42
N GLY A 86 -6.37 7.16 -14.58
CA GLY A 86 -7.44 7.25 -13.58
C GLY A 86 -7.92 5.90 -13.06
N PRO A 87 -8.20 4.89 -13.92
CA PRO A 87 -8.58 3.55 -13.48
C PRO A 87 -7.55 2.86 -12.59
N ALA A 88 -6.25 3.00 -12.86
CA ALA A 88 -5.20 2.40 -12.03
C ALA A 88 -5.15 3.08 -10.65
N ARG A 89 -5.28 4.41 -10.61
CA ARG A 89 -5.34 5.19 -9.36
C ARG A 89 -6.58 4.82 -8.52
N VAL A 90 -7.73 4.66 -9.16
CA VAL A 90 -8.99 4.22 -8.51
C VAL A 90 -8.86 2.79 -7.96
N GLU A 91 -8.24 1.88 -8.70
CA GLU A 91 -8.00 0.51 -8.23
C GLU A 91 -7.06 0.51 -7.02
N CYS A 92 -6.03 1.39 -7.00
CA CYS A 92 -5.17 1.56 -5.82
C CYS A 92 -5.97 2.04 -4.60
N ALA A 93 -6.81 3.06 -4.75
CA ALA A 93 -7.68 3.53 -3.65
C ALA A 93 -8.62 2.41 -3.16
N THR A 94 -9.15 1.60 -4.08
CA THR A 94 -10.02 0.45 -3.76
C THR A 94 -9.26 -0.62 -2.98
N ALA A 95 -8.06 -0.99 -3.41
CA ALA A 95 -7.22 -1.96 -2.73
C ALA A 95 -6.85 -1.47 -1.31
N LEU A 96 -6.46 -0.20 -1.18
CA LEU A 96 -6.07 0.41 0.11
C LEU A 96 -7.26 0.59 1.08
N ARG A 97 -8.49 0.74 0.56
CA ARG A 97 -9.71 0.69 1.38
C ARG A 97 -9.96 -0.70 1.95
N ARG A 98 -9.81 -1.74 1.12
CA ARG A 98 -10.09 -3.13 1.49
C ARG A 98 -9.00 -3.72 2.39
N HIS A 99 -7.76 -3.26 2.21
CA HIS A 99 -6.59 -3.77 2.90
C HIS A 99 -5.81 -2.60 3.49
N SER A 100 -5.89 -2.42 4.81
CA SER A 100 -5.07 -1.44 5.51
C SER A 100 -3.65 -1.99 5.72
N PRO A 101 -2.60 -1.21 5.42
CA PRO A 101 -1.24 -1.67 5.58
C PRO A 101 -0.87 -1.84 7.05
N GLY A 102 -0.04 -2.84 7.33
CA GLY A 102 0.61 -2.99 8.62
C GLY A 102 1.68 -1.93 8.86
N GLY A 103 1.74 -1.43 10.10
CA GLY A 103 2.81 -0.55 10.57
C GLY A 103 2.59 0.94 10.29
N PRO A 104 3.11 1.81 11.18
CA PRO A 104 2.77 3.24 11.19
C PRO A 104 3.34 4.01 9.98
N ALA A 105 4.51 3.62 9.46
CA ALA A 105 5.11 4.31 8.30
C ALA A 105 4.29 4.11 7.01
N ALA A 106 3.86 2.87 6.74
CA ALA A 106 3.04 2.57 5.58
C ALA A 106 1.65 3.20 5.70
N ARG A 107 1.05 3.18 6.90
CA ARG A 107 -0.23 3.87 7.15
C ARG A 107 -0.15 5.37 6.85
N ARG A 108 0.91 6.07 7.29
CA ARG A 108 1.12 7.50 6.98
C ARG A 108 1.26 7.76 5.48
N ALA A 109 2.02 6.93 4.77
CA ALA A 109 2.20 7.08 3.32
C ALA A 109 0.88 6.92 2.57
N VAL A 110 0.07 5.92 2.95
CA VAL A 110 -1.26 5.70 2.36
C VAL A 110 -2.22 6.84 2.69
N ALA A 111 -2.27 7.30 3.94
CA ALA A 111 -3.11 8.44 4.33
C ALA A 111 -2.76 9.70 3.52
N ALA A 112 -1.48 10.01 3.35
CA ALA A 112 -1.03 11.15 2.55
C ALA A 112 -1.45 11.03 1.07
N ALA A 113 -1.33 9.84 0.47
CA ALA A 113 -1.74 9.61 -0.92
C ALA A 113 -3.27 9.70 -1.09
N LEU A 114 -4.05 9.18 -0.15
CA LEU A 114 -5.51 9.29 -0.15
C LEU A 114 -5.98 10.73 0.04
N LEU A 115 -5.31 11.52 0.88
CA LEU A 115 -5.58 12.95 1.03
C LEU A 115 -5.32 13.71 -0.28
N ALA A 116 -4.23 13.41 -0.97
CA ALA A 116 -3.94 14.00 -2.29
C ALA A 116 -5.02 13.61 -3.31
N ALA A 117 -5.45 12.35 -3.32
CA ALA A 117 -6.51 11.86 -4.20
C ALA A 117 -7.89 12.47 -3.90
N LEU A 118 -8.20 12.77 -2.63
CA LEU A 118 -9.43 13.46 -2.24
C LEU A 118 -9.45 14.93 -2.70
N ALA A 119 -8.27 15.55 -2.82
CA ALA A 119 -8.11 16.92 -3.27
C ALA A 119 -7.93 17.05 -4.80
N ASP A 120 -8.05 15.95 -5.56
CA ASP A 120 -7.83 15.93 -7.01
C ASP A 120 -8.99 16.61 -7.76
N PRO A 121 -8.79 17.81 -8.33
CA PRO A 121 -9.90 18.61 -8.87
C PRO A 121 -10.55 17.99 -10.12
N ASP A 122 -9.86 17.10 -10.81
CA ASP A 122 -10.30 16.54 -12.09
C ASP A 122 -10.84 15.10 -11.94
N GLY A 123 -10.78 14.55 -10.73
CA GLY A 123 -10.97 13.13 -10.47
C GLY A 123 -12.19 12.80 -9.61
N ASP A 124 -13.42 13.11 -10.03
CA ASP A 124 -14.64 12.79 -9.25
C ASP A 124 -14.67 11.34 -8.75
N LEU A 125 -14.43 10.39 -9.66
CA LEU A 125 -14.42 8.97 -9.29
C LEU A 125 -13.29 8.65 -8.31
N LEU A 126 -12.12 9.26 -8.47
CA LEU A 126 -10.98 9.08 -7.58
C LEU A 126 -11.26 9.65 -6.20
N ARG A 127 -11.81 10.87 -6.13
CA ARG A 127 -12.21 11.54 -4.89
C ARG A 127 -13.23 10.74 -4.10
N ARG A 128 -14.23 10.16 -4.78
CA ARG A 128 -15.22 9.25 -4.15
C ARG A 128 -14.54 8.06 -3.48
N HIS A 129 -13.60 7.42 -4.16
CA HIS A 129 -12.89 6.27 -3.62
C HIS A 129 -11.92 6.65 -2.50
N ALA A 130 -11.27 7.81 -2.63
CA ALA A 130 -10.39 8.35 -1.61
C ALA A 130 -11.15 8.63 -0.30
N ALA A 131 -12.29 9.34 -0.37
CA ALA A 131 -13.16 9.59 0.79
C ALA A 131 -13.57 8.28 1.49
N ALA A 132 -13.99 7.28 0.72
CA ALA A 132 -14.39 5.98 1.25
C ALA A 132 -13.23 5.18 1.88
N ALA A 133 -11.99 5.44 1.49
CA ALA A 133 -10.80 4.74 1.96
C ALA A 133 -10.14 5.37 3.19
N LEU A 134 -10.50 6.62 3.54
CA LEU A 134 -9.84 7.38 4.60
C LEU A 134 -10.31 7.03 6.03
N GLY A 135 -11.46 6.36 6.19
CA GLY A 135 -12.04 6.03 7.50
C GLY A 135 -11.07 5.36 8.49
N PRO A 136 -10.33 4.30 8.09
CA PRO A 136 -9.34 3.64 8.95
C PRO A 136 -8.17 4.53 9.40
N TYR A 137 -8.00 5.72 8.84
CA TYR A 137 -6.89 6.66 9.11
C TYR A 137 -7.34 7.94 9.81
N ALA A 138 -8.62 8.03 10.20
CA ALA A 138 -9.18 9.21 10.83
C ALA A 138 -8.66 9.47 12.26
N ASP A 139 -7.82 8.59 12.80
CA ASP A 139 -7.02 8.87 14.00
C ASP A 139 -5.95 9.95 13.75
N ASP A 140 -5.59 10.20 12.49
CA ASP A 140 -4.78 11.34 12.09
C ASP A 140 -5.65 12.63 11.98
N PRO A 141 -5.32 13.71 12.72
CA PRO A 141 -6.09 14.95 12.67
C PRO A 141 -6.18 15.60 11.29
N ALA A 142 -5.20 15.38 10.40
CA ALA A 142 -5.27 15.88 9.04
C ALA A 142 -6.32 15.12 8.21
N VAL A 143 -6.43 13.80 8.43
CA VAL A 143 -7.45 12.97 7.79
C VAL A 143 -8.84 13.33 8.30
N GLU A 144 -9.01 13.47 9.62
CA GLU A 144 -10.28 13.88 10.21
C GLU A 144 -10.75 15.23 9.65
N ARG A 145 -9.87 16.24 9.62
CA ARG A 145 -10.19 17.55 9.04
C ARG A 145 -10.58 17.47 7.56
N ALA A 146 -9.90 16.64 6.78
CA ALA A 146 -10.21 16.47 5.36
C ALA A 146 -11.57 15.78 5.15
N LEU A 147 -11.89 14.76 5.95
CA LEU A 147 -13.20 14.10 5.93
C LEU A 147 -14.31 15.05 6.37
N ILE A 148 -14.08 15.87 7.39
CA ILE A 148 -15.01 16.92 7.83
C ILE A 148 -15.26 17.92 6.69
N ALA A 149 -14.20 18.41 6.04
CA ALA A 149 -14.35 19.32 4.90
C ALA A 149 -15.10 18.67 3.74
N ALA A 150 -14.82 17.39 3.44
CA ALA A 150 -15.48 16.65 2.38
C ALA A 150 -16.98 16.41 2.66
N VAL A 151 -17.38 16.15 3.91
CA VAL A 151 -18.82 15.96 4.21
C VAL A 151 -19.60 17.29 4.18
N THR A 152 -18.96 18.42 4.52
CA THR A 152 -19.64 19.72 4.63
C THR A 152 -19.60 20.58 3.37
N CYS A 153 -18.50 20.54 2.60
CA CYS A 153 -18.22 21.55 1.56
C CYS A 153 -18.11 20.99 0.15
N ASP A 154 -18.09 19.68 0.01
CA ASP A 154 -17.85 19.03 -1.27
C ASP A 154 -19.07 19.13 -2.20
N ASP A 155 -18.84 19.31 -3.49
CA ASP A 155 -19.90 19.49 -4.49
C ASP A 155 -20.50 18.16 -4.96
N ASP A 156 -19.75 17.06 -4.83
CA ASP A 156 -20.19 15.72 -5.21
C ASP A 156 -20.91 15.02 -4.05
N PRO A 157 -22.23 14.77 -4.14
CA PRO A 157 -22.99 14.11 -3.07
C PRO A 157 -22.44 12.73 -2.68
N LEU A 158 -21.79 12.03 -3.61
CA LEU A 158 -21.19 10.72 -3.32
C LEU A 158 -19.90 10.86 -2.51
N VAL A 159 -19.11 11.91 -2.73
CA VAL A 159 -17.94 12.22 -1.90
C VAL A 159 -18.40 12.57 -0.48
N ARG A 160 -19.42 13.44 -0.36
CA ARG A 160 -20.01 13.79 0.94
C ARG A 160 -20.52 12.57 1.70
N GLY A 161 -21.29 11.70 1.03
CA GLY A 161 -21.82 10.47 1.62
C GLY A 161 -20.71 9.48 2.04
N ASN A 162 -19.68 9.31 1.21
CA ASN A 162 -18.54 8.46 1.55
C ASN A 162 -17.73 9.02 2.72
N ALA A 163 -17.58 10.35 2.81
CA ALA A 163 -16.92 11.00 3.94
C ALA A 163 -17.73 10.80 5.24
N LEU A 164 -19.06 10.93 5.20
CA LEU A 164 -19.91 10.64 6.35
C LEU A 164 -19.77 9.18 6.81
N ALA A 165 -19.76 8.23 5.88
CA ALA A 165 -19.55 6.82 6.19
C ALA A 165 -18.18 6.57 6.83
N ALA A 166 -17.13 7.19 6.29
CA ALA A 166 -15.78 7.11 6.86
C ALA A 166 -15.70 7.69 8.29
N LEU A 167 -16.38 8.81 8.55
CA LEU A 167 -16.49 9.38 9.90
C LEU A 167 -17.29 8.48 10.84
N GLN A 168 -18.36 7.83 10.36
CA GLN A 168 -19.11 6.85 11.14
C GLN A 168 -18.23 5.68 11.56
N ASP A 169 -17.48 5.10 10.62
CA ASP A 169 -16.61 3.95 10.85
C ASP A 169 -15.45 4.28 11.80
N ALA A 170 -14.95 5.52 11.74
CA ALA A 170 -13.94 6.02 12.66
C ALA A 170 -14.42 6.17 14.12
N GLY A 171 -15.74 6.19 14.33
CA GLY A 171 -16.35 6.33 15.66
C GLY A 171 -16.39 7.77 16.19
N PRO A 172 -16.96 7.98 17.39
CA PRO A 172 -17.17 9.30 17.94
C PRO A 172 -15.87 9.98 18.38
N SER A 173 -15.77 11.27 18.07
CA SER A 173 -14.86 12.27 18.68
C SER A 173 -15.68 13.54 18.92
N PRO A 174 -15.26 14.46 19.79
CA PRO A 174 -15.95 15.75 19.96
C PRO A 174 -16.19 16.46 18.63
N GLU A 175 -15.17 16.54 17.77
CA GLU A 175 -15.22 17.18 16.46
C GLU A 175 -16.21 16.49 15.51
N ARG A 176 -16.28 15.15 15.55
CA ARG A 176 -17.23 14.37 14.74
C ARG A 176 -18.66 14.51 15.23
N ILE A 177 -18.86 14.59 16.55
CA ILE A 177 -20.19 14.83 17.13
C ILE A 177 -20.69 16.21 16.73
N ASP A 178 -19.82 17.23 16.81
CA ASP A 178 -20.16 18.61 16.44
C ASP A 178 -20.56 18.72 14.97
N VAL A 179 -19.75 18.16 14.04
CA VAL A 179 -20.09 18.21 12.62
C VAL A 179 -21.34 17.40 12.29
N LEU A 180 -21.55 16.22 12.88
CA LEU A 180 -22.77 15.43 12.66
C LEU A 180 -24.00 16.14 13.23
N THR A 181 -23.87 16.83 14.36
CA THR A 181 -24.95 17.64 14.95
C THR A 181 -25.35 18.76 13.99
N ALA A 182 -24.38 19.47 13.42
CA ALA A 182 -24.65 20.47 12.39
C ALA A 182 -25.30 19.85 11.14
N LEU A 183 -24.80 18.69 10.69
CA LEU A 183 -25.32 17.97 9.54
C LEU A 183 -26.76 17.49 9.71
N THR A 184 -27.33 17.44 10.93
CA THR A 184 -28.76 17.10 11.10
C THR A 184 -29.70 18.07 10.36
N GLN A 185 -29.24 19.28 10.07
CA GLN A 185 -29.98 20.29 9.28
C GLN A 185 -29.68 20.21 7.78
N ASP A 186 -28.78 19.33 7.35
CA ASP A 186 -28.46 19.12 5.94
C ASP A 186 -29.61 18.38 5.23
N ALA A 187 -30.02 18.90 4.07
CA ALA A 187 -31.15 18.36 3.31
C ALA A 187 -30.92 16.94 2.77
N THR A 188 -29.66 16.54 2.59
CA THR A 188 -29.28 15.26 1.99
C THR A 188 -28.80 14.25 3.03
N LEU A 189 -28.00 14.69 4.01
CA LEU A 189 -27.34 13.84 4.98
C LEU A 189 -27.97 13.88 6.37
N GLY A 190 -28.92 14.78 6.65
CA GLY A 190 -29.40 15.02 8.01
C GLY A 190 -30.05 13.83 8.68
N GLY A 191 -30.82 13.04 7.94
CA GLY A 191 -31.40 11.80 8.48
C GLY A 191 -30.34 10.76 8.87
N GLU A 192 -29.28 10.64 8.06
CA GLU A 192 -28.19 9.71 8.33
C GLU A 192 -27.30 10.19 9.48
N ALA A 193 -27.00 11.50 9.55
CA ALA A 193 -26.27 12.11 10.64
C ALA A 193 -27.00 11.91 11.99
N ALA A 194 -28.31 12.18 12.05
CA ALA A 194 -29.13 11.93 13.24
C ALA A 194 -29.12 10.44 13.65
N ARG A 195 -29.18 9.53 12.66
CA ARG A 195 -29.09 8.09 12.91
C ARG A 195 -27.73 7.68 13.48
N ILE A 196 -26.64 8.30 13.02
CA ILE A 196 -25.29 8.01 13.53
C ILE A 196 -25.14 8.51 14.96
N LEU A 197 -25.54 9.75 15.24
CA LEU A 197 -25.54 10.32 16.58
C LEU A 197 -26.34 9.45 17.56
N GLY A 198 -27.53 8.98 17.15
CA GLY A 198 -28.32 8.04 17.94
C GLY A 198 -27.59 6.71 18.23
N LYS A 199 -26.81 6.18 17.27
CA LYS A 199 -25.97 4.98 17.50
C LYS A 199 -24.80 5.24 18.44
N TRP A 200 -24.27 6.47 18.44
CA TRP A 200 -23.20 6.88 19.35
C TRP A 200 -23.70 7.25 20.75
N GLY A 201 -25.02 7.28 20.97
CA GLY A 201 -25.62 7.67 22.25
C GLY A 201 -25.56 9.17 22.53
N THR A 202 -25.37 9.97 21.49
CA THR A 202 -25.32 11.43 21.55
C THR A 202 -26.65 11.96 21.03
N CYS A 203 -27.67 11.99 21.89
CA CYS A 203 -29.02 12.49 21.58
C CYS A 203 -29.29 13.76 22.39
#